data_AF-A0A060C2K1-F1
#
_entry.id   AF-A0A060C2K1-F1
#
_cell.length_a   1.000
_cell.length_b   1.000
_cell.length_c   1.000
_cell.angle_alpha   90.00
_cell.angle_beta   90.00
_cell.angle_gamma   90.00
#
_symmetry.space_group_name_H-M   'P 1'
#
loop_
_entity.id
_entity.type
_entity.pdbx_description
1 polymer ?
#
loop_
_entity_poly.entity_id
_entity_poly.type
_entity_poly.pdbx_seq_one_letter_code
_entity_poly.pdbx_strand_id
1 'polypeptide(L)'
;MPERMRQAVLAAEDSGFFTHFGLSPTGILRAVVTNISQGRKAGGASTLTQQLARKLFLTDEKTWERKVKELILALQIEKRYTKEEIFTMYCNQMYFGHGAYGVEAAAQLYFGKPVEELAVEDVALIAGILQGNARQSPYTPTPTRQCGGATTR
;
A
#
# COMPACT_ATOMS: atom_id res chain seq x y z
N MET A 1 15.52 2.11 8.76
CA MET A 1 14.14 2.65 8.70
C MET A 1 13.71 3.04 10.11
N PRO A 2 13.24 4.27 10.35
CA PRO A 2 12.72 4.69 11.64
C PRO A 2 11.51 3.87 12.07
N GLU A 3 11.42 3.58 13.38
CA GLU A 3 10.35 2.75 13.94
C GLU A 3 8.95 3.32 13.67
N ARG A 4 8.80 4.64 13.72
CA ARG A 4 7.53 5.33 13.45
C ARG A 4 7.03 5.07 12.03
N MET A 5 7.93 5.17 11.05
CA MET A 5 7.63 4.88 9.64
C MET A 5 7.24 3.42 9.46
N ARG A 6 7.97 2.51 10.09
CA ARG A 6 7.65 1.08 10.09
C ARG A 6 6.23 0.83 10.60
N GLN A 7 5.89 1.38 11.76
CA GLN A 7 4.58 1.22 12.37
C GLN A 7 3.45 1.78 11.50
N ALA A 8 3.63 2.96 10.91
CA ALA A 8 2.61 3.59 10.09
C ALA A 8 2.32 2.79 8.81
N VAL A 9 3.36 2.32 8.10
CA VAL A 9 3.19 1.48 6.92
C VAL A 9 2.48 0.17 7.27
N LEU A 10 2.89 -0.49 8.35
CA LEU A 10 2.24 -1.73 8.80
C LEU A 10 0.79 -1.51 9.21
N ALA A 11 0.49 -0.43 9.91
CA ALA A 11 -0.88 -0.11 10.32
C ALA A 11 -1.79 0.19 9.11
N ALA A 12 -1.27 0.86 8.09
CA ALA A 12 -2.02 1.23 6.89
C ALA A 12 -2.24 0.04 5.93
N GLU A 13 -1.21 -0.79 5.71
CA GLU A 13 -1.19 -1.81 4.66
C GLU A 13 -1.42 -3.23 5.18
N ASP A 14 -0.71 -3.63 6.24
CA ASP A 14 -0.65 -5.02 6.65
C ASP A 14 -0.23 -5.19 8.12
N SER A 15 -1.20 -5.04 9.03
CA SER A 15 -0.97 -5.08 10.47
C SER A 15 -0.44 -6.43 10.97
N GLY A 16 -0.61 -7.50 10.17
CA GLY A 16 -0.19 -8.86 10.49
C GLY A 16 1.10 -9.28 9.78
N PHE A 17 1.80 -8.37 9.10
CA PHE A 17 2.89 -8.70 8.18
C PHE A 17 3.94 -9.68 8.72
N PHE A 18 4.37 -9.49 9.97
CA PHE A 18 5.40 -10.34 10.60
C PHE A 18 4.88 -11.71 11.05
N THR A 19 3.57 -11.94 11.03
CA THR A 19 2.95 -13.17 11.56
C THR A 19 2.54 -14.16 10.47
N HIS A 20 2.30 -13.69 9.26
CA HIS A 20 1.86 -14.54 8.16
C HIS A 20 2.98 -14.79 7.14
N PHE A 21 2.80 -15.75 6.24
CA PHE A 21 3.79 -16.10 5.22
C PHE A 21 3.25 -15.76 3.82
N GLY A 22 3.27 -14.47 3.44
CA GLY A 22 2.78 -13.99 2.14
C GLY A 22 1.25 -13.98 1.93
N LEU A 23 0.47 -14.67 2.76
CA LEU A 23 -1.00 -14.68 2.71
C LEU A 23 -1.57 -14.42 4.11
N SER A 24 -2.50 -13.47 4.24
CA SER A 24 -3.13 -13.13 5.52
C SER A 24 -4.58 -13.63 5.58
N PRO A 25 -4.87 -14.74 6.30
CA PRO A 25 -6.24 -15.25 6.43
C PRO A 25 -7.17 -14.24 7.12
N THR A 26 -6.65 -13.54 8.13
CA THR A 26 -7.37 -12.49 8.86
C THR A 26 -7.64 -11.28 7.97
N GLY A 27 -6.68 -10.88 7.13
CA GLY A 27 -6.83 -9.82 6.14
C GLY A 27 -7.88 -10.17 5.08
N ILE A 28 -7.88 -11.41 4.59
CA ILE A 28 -8.89 -11.92 3.65
C ILE A 28 -10.28 -11.89 4.29
N LEU A 29 -10.43 -12.44 5.50
CA LEU A 29 -11.71 -12.46 6.20
C LEU A 29 -12.25 -11.05 6.46
N ARG A 30 -11.39 -10.14 6.94
CA ARG A 30 -11.72 -8.72 7.13
C ARG A 30 -12.20 -8.10 5.83
N ALA A 31 -11.47 -8.29 4.73
CA ALA A 31 -11.85 -7.75 3.43
C ALA A 31 -13.20 -8.31 2.95
N VAL A 32 -13.48 -9.60 3.16
CA VAL A 32 -14.77 -10.21 2.83
C VAL A 32 -15.91 -9.55 3.62
N VAL A 33 -15.78 -9.43 4.93
CA VAL A 33 -16.80 -8.82 5.81
C VAL A 33 -17.05 -7.35 5.44
N THR A 34 -15.98 -6.58 5.22
CA THR A 34 -16.09 -5.17 4.82
C THR A 34 -16.73 -5.02 3.44
N ASN A 35 -16.39 -5.87 2.47
CA ASN A 35 -16.98 -5.82 1.13
C ASN A 35 -18.48 -6.17 1.12
N ILE A 36 -18.90 -7.15 1.93
CA ILE A 36 -20.31 -7.52 2.08
C ILE A 36 -21.09 -6.37 2.73
N SER A 37 -20.59 -5.82 3.84
CA SER A 37 -21.28 -4.72 4.56
C SER A 37 -21.38 -3.43 3.75
N GLN A 38 -20.41 -3.15 2.87
CA GLN A 38 -20.40 -1.94 2.04
C GLN A 38 -21.03 -2.13 0.66
N GLY A 39 -21.48 -3.34 0.31
CA GLY A 39 -22.05 -3.63 -1.02
C GLY A 39 -21.07 -3.43 -2.17
N ARG A 40 -19.76 -3.45 -1.91
CA ARG A 40 -18.71 -3.18 -2.90
C ARG A 40 -17.78 -4.38 -3.01
N LYS A 41 -17.39 -4.74 -4.24
CA LYS A 41 -16.26 -5.66 -4.49
C LYS A 41 -14.99 -4.80 -4.59
N ALA A 42 -14.26 -4.55 -3.49
CA ALA A 42 -13.09 -3.69 -3.62
C ALA A 42 -12.00 -3.93 -2.55
N GLY A 43 -10.97 -4.70 -2.94
CA GLY A 43 -9.62 -4.56 -2.40
C GLY A 43 -9.41 -4.92 -0.92
N GLY A 44 -8.18 -4.74 -0.44
CA GLY A 44 -7.83 -4.83 0.99
C GLY A 44 -7.39 -6.20 1.51
N ALA A 45 -7.46 -7.27 0.71
CA ALA A 45 -6.99 -8.60 1.13
C ALA A 45 -5.51 -8.88 0.81
N SER A 46 -4.84 -7.99 0.07
CA SER A 46 -3.48 -8.26 -0.41
C SER A 46 -2.44 -7.90 0.63
N THR A 47 -1.55 -8.83 0.94
CA THR A 47 -0.43 -8.61 1.86
C THR A 47 0.64 -7.73 1.24
N LEU A 48 1.49 -7.14 2.09
CA LEU A 48 2.62 -6.31 1.66
C LEU A 48 3.54 -7.05 0.66
N THR A 49 3.81 -8.34 0.90
CA THR A 49 4.59 -9.19 -0.01
C THR A 49 3.93 -9.40 -1.37
N GLN A 50 2.59 -9.57 -1.41
CA GLN A 50 1.86 -9.66 -2.68
C GLN A 50 1.92 -8.36 -3.47
N GLN A 51 1.83 -7.23 -2.76
CA GLN A 51 1.99 -5.92 -3.38
C GLN A 51 3.40 -5.73 -3.95
N LEU A 52 4.43 -6.13 -3.21
CA LEU A 52 5.82 -6.13 -3.68
C LEU A 52 6.00 -7.01 -4.93
N ALA A 53 5.51 -8.25 -4.89
CA ALA A 53 5.58 -9.19 -6.01
C ALA A 53 4.90 -8.62 -7.27
N ARG A 54 3.72 -8.01 -7.11
CA ARG A 54 3.03 -7.32 -8.20
C ARG A 54 3.89 -6.23 -8.81
N LYS A 55 4.50 -5.38 -7.97
CA LYS A 55 5.28 -4.23 -8.45
C LYS A 55 6.61 -4.58 -9.10
N LEU A 56 7.26 -5.66 -8.66
CA LEU A 56 8.55 -6.06 -9.22
C LEU A 56 8.45 -6.89 -10.50
N PHE A 57 7.42 -7.73 -10.64
CA PHE A 57 7.45 -8.82 -11.62
C PHE A 57 6.23 -8.90 -12.53
N LEU A 58 5.18 -8.11 -12.30
CA LEU A 58 3.91 -8.25 -13.01
C LEU A 58 3.43 -6.93 -13.61
N THR A 59 2.57 -7.03 -14.62
CA THR A 59 1.88 -5.90 -15.23
C THR A 59 0.72 -5.43 -14.34
N ASP A 60 0.23 -4.21 -14.57
CA ASP A 60 -0.92 -3.66 -13.82
C ASP A 60 -2.30 -4.22 -14.29
N GLU A 61 -2.33 -5.21 -15.19
CA GLU A 61 -3.55 -5.81 -15.76
C GLU A 61 -4.38 -6.60 -14.74
N LYS A 62 -5.58 -6.15 -14.39
CA LYS A 62 -6.37 -6.78 -13.31
C LYS A 62 -7.05 -8.10 -13.71
N THR A 63 -6.29 -9.18 -13.87
CA THR A 63 -6.80 -10.54 -14.17
C THR A 63 -6.63 -11.50 -12.98
N TRP A 64 -7.43 -12.57 -12.97
CA TRP A 64 -7.31 -13.66 -11.99
C TRP A 64 -6.00 -14.42 -12.12
N GLU A 65 -5.56 -14.68 -13.35
CA GLU A 65 -4.28 -15.34 -13.63
C GLU A 65 -3.11 -14.57 -13.03
N ARG A 66 -3.07 -13.24 -13.24
CA ARG A 66 -2.06 -12.38 -12.61
C ARG A 66 -2.14 -12.46 -11.09
N LYS A 67 -3.34 -12.51 -10.50
CA LYS A 67 -3.50 -12.61 -9.05
C LYS A 67 -2.97 -13.93 -8.48
N VAL A 68 -3.09 -15.04 -9.22
CA VAL A 68 -2.46 -16.32 -8.87
C VAL A 68 -0.94 -16.22 -8.96
N LYS A 69 -0.41 -15.59 -10.03
CA LYS A 69 1.04 -15.32 -10.15
C LYS A 69 1.57 -14.47 -9.00
N GLU A 70 0.84 -13.44 -8.55
CA GLU A 70 1.20 -12.65 -7.37
C GLU A 70 1.37 -13.52 -6.12
N LEU A 71 0.43 -14.44 -5.88
CA LEU A 71 0.48 -15.32 -4.71
C LEU A 71 1.71 -16.24 -4.77
N ILE A 72 1.95 -16.87 -5.92
CA ILE A 72 3.10 -17.77 -6.11
C ILE A 72 4.42 -17.02 -5.89
N LEU A 73 4.56 -15.83 -6.49
CA LEU A 73 5.76 -15.01 -6.33
C LEU A 73 5.93 -14.51 -4.89
N ALA A 74 4.85 -14.10 -4.23
CA ALA A 74 4.90 -13.70 -2.82
C ALA A 74 5.42 -14.83 -1.93
N LEU A 75 4.96 -16.07 -2.14
CA LEU A 75 5.46 -17.24 -1.41
C LEU A 75 6.94 -17.52 -1.70
N GLN A 76 7.39 -17.32 -2.94
CA GLN A 76 8.81 -17.47 -3.29
C GLN A 76 9.69 -16.41 -2.63
N ILE A 77 9.21 -15.16 -2.55
CA ILE A 77 9.90 -14.07 -1.87
C ILE A 77 10.02 -14.38 -0.37
N GLU A 78 8.91 -14.76 0.27
CA GLU A 78 8.86 -15.11 1.71
C GLU A 78 9.76 -16.31 2.06
N LYS A 79 9.99 -17.21 1.10
CA LYS A 79 10.91 -18.34 1.28
C LYS A 79 12.38 -17.94 1.18
N ARG A 80 12.70 -16.89 0.43
CA ARG A 80 14.08 -16.50 0.12
C ARG A 80 14.60 -15.35 0.99
N TYR A 81 13.71 -14.48 1.45
CA TYR A 81 14.06 -13.27 2.20
C TYR A 81 13.37 -13.24 3.55
N THR A 82 14.03 -12.65 4.53
CA THR A 82 13.48 -12.36 5.86
C THR A 82 12.40 -11.28 5.78
N LYS A 83 11.56 -11.19 6.81
CA LYS A 83 10.49 -10.18 6.88
C LYS A 83 11.03 -8.77 6.84
N GLU A 84 12.16 -8.54 7.50
CA GLU A 84 12.86 -7.26 7.57
C GLU A 84 13.39 -6.84 6.19
N GLU A 85 13.97 -7.78 5.44
CA GLU A 85 14.43 -7.54 4.07
C GLU A 85 13.25 -7.23 3.13
N ILE A 86 12.17 -8.02 3.22
CA ILE A 86 10.96 -7.81 2.41
C ILE A 86 10.36 -6.43 2.70
N PHE A 87 10.25 -6.06 3.97
CA PHE A 87 9.75 -4.75 4.38
C PHE A 87 10.63 -3.61 3.84
N THR A 88 11.95 -3.78 3.90
CA THR A 88 12.90 -2.79 3.38
C THR A 88 12.81 -2.66 1.86
N MET A 89 12.77 -3.77 1.12
CA MET A 89 12.56 -3.77 -0.32
C MET A 89 11.26 -3.09 -0.70
N TYR A 90 10.18 -3.39 0.02
CA TYR A 90 8.88 -2.75 -0.19
C TYR A 90 8.94 -1.24 0.00
N CYS A 91 9.51 -0.77 1.12
CA CYS A 91 9.63 0.67 1.38
C CYS A 91 10.49 1.40 0.36
N ASN A 92 11.42 0.73 -0.32
CA ASN A 92 12.27 1.36 -1.33
C ASN A 92 11.67 1.32 -2.74
N GLN A 93 10.82 0.35 -3.04
CA GLN A 93 10.29 0.15 -4.39
C GLN A 93 8.95 0.84 -4.63
N MET A 94 8.19 1.14 -3.58
CA MET A 94 6.84 1.68 -3.75
C MET A 94 6.86 3.10 -4.31
N TYR A 95 5.88 3.38 -5.18
CA TYR A 95 5.75 4.67 -5.86
C TYR A 95 4.87 5.63 -5.05
N PHE A 96 5.40 6.80 -4.74
CA PHE A 96 4.74 7.83 -3.92
C PHE A 96 4.24 9.03 -4.74
N GLY A 97 4.27 8.95 -6.07
CA GLY A 97 3.89 10.06 -6.96
C GLY A 97 5.07 10.92 -7.39
N HIS A 98 4.89 11.71 -8.44
CA HIS A 98 5.87 12.69 -8.95
C HIS A 98 7.29 12.14 -9.18
N GLY A 99 7.40 10.89 -9.63
CA GLY A 99 8.69 10.24 -9.84
C GLY A 99 9.41 9.79 -8.57
N ALA A 100 8.83 9.97 -7.37
CA ALA A 100 9.41 9.49 -6.13
C ALA A 100 9.15 8.00 -5.93
N TYR A 101 10.22 7.22 -5.91
CA TYR A 101 10.23 5.81 -5.55
C TYR A 101 10.95 5.63 -4.24
N GLY A 102 10.25 5.00 -3.30
CA GLY A 102 10.74 4.76 -1.97
C GLY A 102 10.40 5.86 -0.98
N VAL A 103 10.36 5.46 0.30
CA VAL A 103 9.94 6.32 1.41
C VAL A 103 10.88 7.50 1.60
N GLU A 104 12.19 7.31 1.42
CA GLU A 104 13.17 8.41 1.54
C GLU A 104 12.96 9.47 0.46
N ALA A 105 12.76 9.04 -0.80
CA ALA A 105 12.46 9.97 -1.88
C ALA A 105 11.13 10.71 -1.63
N ALA A 106 10.14 10.05 -1.02
CA ALA A 106 8.89 10.67 -0.61
C ALA A 106 9.09 11.71 0.51
N ALA A 107 9.90 11.40 1.52
CA ALA A 107 10.24 12.30 2.62
C ALA A 107 10.86 13.61 2.09
N GLN A 108 11.84 13.47 1.19
CA GLN A 108 12.47 14.61 0.52
C GLN A 108 11.49 15.39 -0.36
N LEU A 109 10.66 14.70 -1.15
CA LEU A 109 9.69 15.33 -2.05
C LEU A 109 8.62 16.14 -1.30
N TYR A 110 8.03 15.56 -0.25
CA TYR A 110 6.88 16.16 0.43
C TYR A 110 7.26 17.11 1.56
N PHE A 111 8.42 16.89 2.20
CA PHE A 111 8.81 17.62 3.42
C PHE A 111 10.20 18.24 3.36
N GLY A 112 11.02 17.91 2.35
CA GLY A 112 12.40 18.40 2.23
C GLY A 112 13.32 17.94 3.36
N LYS A 113 13.03 16.78 3.96
CA LYS A 113 13.72 16.23 5.13
C LYS A 113 14.02 14.75 4.95
N PRO A 114 15.08 14.22 5.60
CA PRO A 114 15.31 12.78 5.65
C PRO A 114 14.19 12.08 6.43
N VAL A 115 13.93 10.80 6.12
CA VAL A 115 12.84 10.02 6.76
C VAL A 115 13.00 9.95 8.29
N GLU A 116 14.23 10.00 8.79
CA GLU A 116 14.58 9.99 10.22
C GLU A 116 14.07 11.21 10.98
N GLU A 117 13.87 12.34 10.30
CA GLU A 117 13.45 13.61 10.91
C GLU A 117 11.93 13.84 10.83
N LEU A 118 11.18 12.93 10.21
CA LEU A 118 9.74 13.09 10.03
C LEU A 118 8.97 12.96 11.34
N ALA A 119 8.00 13.85 11.53
CA ALA A 119 7.05 13.78 12.63
C ALA A 119 6.01 12.67 12.40
N VAL A 120 5.22 12.34 13.43
CA VAL A 120 4.24 11.22 13.33
C VAL A 120 3.17 11.53 12.28
N GLU A 121 2.75 12.78 12.22
CA GLU A 121 1.82 13.33 11.24
C GLU A 121 2.35 13.22 9.80
N ASP A 122 3.63 13.53 9.56
CA ASP A 122 4.27 13.45 8.24
C ASP A 122 4.35 11.99 7.77
N VAL A 123 4.73 11.11 8.69
CA VAL A 123 4.79 9.66 8.46
C VAL A 123 3.41 9.09 8.15
N ALA A 124 2.36 9.54 8.86
CA ALA A 124 0.99 9.12 8.60
C ALA A 124 0.51 9.57 7.21
N LEU A 125 0.91 10.76 6.75
CA LEU A 125 0.61 11.22 5.40
C LEU A 125 1.28 10.32 4.34
N ILE A 126 2.57 10.00 4.51
CA ILE A 126 3.29 9.10 3.60
C ILE A 126 2.62 7.72 3.54
N ALA A 127 2.24 7.16 4.69
CA ALA A 127 1.52 5.89 4.75
C ALA A 127 0.14 5.97 4.08
N GLY A 128 -0.55 7.11 4.16
CA GLY A 128 -1.82 7.33 3.45
C GLY A 128 -1.65 7.36 1.92
N ILE A 129 -0.62 8.06 1.42
CA ILE A 129 -0.33 8.13 -0.03
C ILE A 129 -0.07 6.72 -0.60
N LEU A 130 0.60 5.86 0.17
CA LEU A 130 0.85 4.48 -0.19
C LEU A 130 -0.45 3.68 -0.39
N GLN A 131 -1.41 3.82 0.54
CA GLN A 131 -2.70 3.14 0.52
C GLN A 131 -3.62 3.59 -0.63
N GLY A 132 -3.63 4.88 -0.92
CA GLY A 132 -4.48 5.49 -1.95
C GLY A 132 -4.01 5.34 -3.39
N ASN A 133 -2.78 4.88 -3.58
CA ASN A 133 -1.93 5.21 -4.74
C ASN A 133 -1.63 6.72 -4.82
N ALA A 134 -0.72 7.11 -5.72
CA ALA A 134 -0.31 8.51 -5.99
C ALA A 134 -1.46 9.53 -6.20
N ARG A 135 -2.71 9.07 -6.38
CA ARG A 135 -3.91 9.90 -6.45
C ARG A 135 -4.28 10.60 -5.13
N GLN A 136 -3.76 10.13 -4.00
CA GLN A 136 -3.91 10.78 -2.68
C GLN A 136 -2.74 11.73 -2.35
N SER A 137 -1.83 11.98 -3.31
CA SER A 137 -0.79 12.99 -3.15
C SER A 137 -1.41 14.37 -2.88
N PRO A 138 -0.93 15.13 -1.88
CA PRO A 138 -1.42 16.48 -1.60
C PRO A 138 -1.24 17.46 -2.77
N TYR A 139 -0.34 17.16 -3.71
CA TYR A 139 -0.16 17.93 -4.94
C TYR A 139 -1.17 17.58 -6.05
N THR A 140 -1.98 16.53 -5.87
CA THR A 140 -3.08 16.21 -6.78
C THR A 140 -4.36 16.84 -6.24
N PRO A 141 -5.04 17.74 -6.98
CA PRO A 141 -6.34 18.23 -6.54
C PRO A 141 -7.28 17.04 -6.39
N THR A 142 -7.78 16.84 -5.16
CA THR A 142 -8.79 15.81 -4.90
C THR A 142 -9.99 16.14 -5.79
N PRO A 143 -10.48 15.23 -6.66
CA PRO A 143 -11.68 15.51 -7.42
C PRO A 143 -12.79 15.76 -6.41
N THR A 144 -13.26 17.00 -6.36
CA THR A 144 -14.46 17.37 -5.62
C THR A 144 -15.53 16.38 -6.04
N ARG A 145 -16.02 15.57 -5.09
CA ARG A 145 -17.25 14.80 -5.33
C ARG A 145 -18.29 15.83 -5.71
N GLN A 146 -18.67 15.89 -6.99
CA GLN A 146 -19.86 16.61 -7.39
C GLN A 146 -21.00 16.00 -6.59
N CYS A 147 -21.49 16.73 -5.59
CA CYS A 147 -22.76 16.41 -4.97
C CYS A 147 -23.77 16.45 -6.11
N GLY A 148 -24.40 15.30 -6.40
CA GLY A 148 -25.33 15.17 -7.50
C GLY A 148 -26.40 16.24 -7.43
N GLY A 149 -26.39 17.17 -8.37
CA GLY A 149 -27.49 18.06 -8.62
C GLY A 149 -28.64 17.25 -9.18
N ALA A 150 -29.65 16.96 -8.35
CA ALA A 150 -30.94 16.52 -8.81
C ALA A 150 -31.50 17.59 -9.75
N THR A 151 -31.42 17.35 -11.06
CA THR A 151 -32.13 18.15 -12.05
C THR A 151 -33.44 17.45 -12.32
N THR A 152 -34.48 17.89 -11.62
CA THR A 152 -35.86 17.64 -12.00
C THR A 152 -36.18 18.53 -13.19
N ARG A 153 -36.48 17.93 -14.34
CA ARG A 153 -37.42 18.46 -15.35
C ARG A 153 -38.09 17.30 -16.06
#